data_AF-A0A6G3MN49-F1
#
_entry.id   AF-A0A6G3MN49-F1
#
_cell.length_a   1.000
_cell.length_b   1.000
_cell.length_c   1.000
_cell.angle_alpha   90.00
_cell.angle_beta   90.00
_cell.angle_gamma   90.00
#
_symmetry.space_group_name_H-M   'P 1'
#
loop_
_entity.id
_entity.type
_entity.pdbx_description
1 polymer ?
#
loop_
_entity_poly.entity_id
_entity_poly.type
_entity_poly.pdbx_seq_one_letter_code
_entity_poly.pdbx_strand_id
1 'polypeptide(L)'
;GGLSEIKQERMLNRRPQIVVGTPGRLWTYMDQYPHIHFQDLSGFKLLVIDEVDRMTEQGHFFQLKNIIDFLKKKINGNYLTYIFSATLSVKKQNSKYKSKKNDSIYDKISKFISMSKNF
;
A
#
# COMPACT_ATOMS: atom_id res chain seq x y z
N GLY A 1 13.97 -6.20 -7.19
CA GLY A 1 13.80 -6.08 -8.66
C GLY A 1 14.88 -6.91 -9.34
N GLY A 2 14.59 -7.56 -10.47
CA GLY A 2 15.57 -8.44 -11.12
C GLY A 2 14.98 -9.53 -12.00
N LEU A 3 13.65 -9.67 -12.03
CA LEU A 3 12.96 -10.54 -12.98
C LEU A 3 12.73 -9.79 -14.29
N SER A 4 12.91 -10.45 -15.44
CA SER A 4 12.55 -9.88 -16.74
C SER A 4 11.05 -9.58 -16.81
N GLU A 5 10.68 -8.53 -17.54
CA GLU A 5 9.27 -8.11 -17.67
C GLU A 5 8.42 -9.21 -18.31
N ILE A 6 8.97 -9.94 -19.28
CA ILE A 6 8.35 -11.11 -19.90
C ILE A 6 7.98 -12.17 -18.85
N LYS A 7 8.87 -12.42 -17.87
CA LYS A 7 8.59 -13.42 -16.82
C LYS A 7 7.54 -12.90 -15.83
N GLN A 8 7.56 -11.61 -15.52
CA GLN A 8 6.54 -10.99 -14.66
C GLN A 8 5.15 -11.07 -15.31
N GLU A 9 5.05 -10.73 -16.60
CA GLU A 9 3.82 -10.81 -17.37
C GLU A 9 3.29 -12.24 -17.46
N ARG A 10 4.15 -13.22 -17.75
CA ARG A 10 3.76 -14.65 -17.71
C ARG A 10 3.22 -15.09 -16.36
N MET A 11 3.78 -14.59 -15.25
CA MET A 11 3.28 -14.90 -13.91
C MET A 11 1.94 -14.24 -13.63
N LEU A 12 1.75 -12.97 -14.02
CA LEU A 12 0.48 -12.25 -13.85
C LEU A 12 -0.63 -12.83 -14.72
N ASN A 13 -0.32 -13.33 -15.91
CA ASN A 13 -1.27 -14.01 -16.81
C ASN A 13 -1.84 -15.30 -16.21
N ARG A 14 -1.14 -15.92 -15.25
CA ARG A 14 -1.68 -17.06 -14.48
C ARG A 14 -2.72 -16.64 -13.44
N ARG A 15 -3.02 -15.34 -13.32
CA ARG A 15 -3.95 -14.75 -12.36
C ARG A 15 -3.69 -15.23 -10.93
N PRO A 16 -2.48 -14.96 -10.39
CA PRO A 16 -2.11 -15.42 -9.05
C PRO A 16 -3.06 -14.85 -7.99
N GLN A 17 -3.34 -15.62 -6.94
CA GLN A 17 -4.18 -15.15 -5.84
C GLN A 17 -3.46 -14.16 -4.92
N ILE A 18 -2.12 -14.25 -4.86
CA ILE A 18 -1.27 -13.41 -4.03
C ILE A 18 -0.22 -12.79 -4.93
N VAL A 19 -0.12 -11.46 -4.86
CA VAL A 19 0.93 -10.70 -5.54
C VAL A 19 1.74 -9.95 -4.50
N VAL A 20 3.05 -10.15 -4.52
CA VAL A 20 4.01 -9.43 -3.69
C VAL A 20 4.95 -8.66 -4.60
N GLY A 21 5.15 -7.38 -4.31
CA GLY A 21 6.00 -6.53 -5.13
C GLY A 21 6.32 -5.22 -4.43
N THR A 22 7.34 -4.53 -4.94
CA THR A 22 7.65 -3.18 -4.49
C THR A 22 6.62 -2.19 -5.07
N PRO A 23 6.27 -1.10 -4.34
CA PRO A 23 5.24 -0.16 -4.78
C PRO A 23 5.44 0.34 -6.21
N GLY A 24 6.66 0.75 -6.58
CA GLY A 24 6.96 1.23 -7.93
C GLY A 24 6.62 0.21 -9.03
N ARG A 25 6.99 -1.07 -8.85
CA ARG A 25 6.74 -2.09 -9.88
C ARG A 25 5.27 -2.49 -9.94
N LEU A 26 4.57 -2.52 -8.80
CA LEU A 26 3.12 -2.75 -8.78
C LEU A 26 2.38 -1.61 -9.48
N TRP A 27 2.72 -0.36 -9.17
CA TRP A 27 2.11 0.81 -9.78
C TRP A 27 2.25 0.81 -11.30
N THR A 28 3.40 0.39 -11.83
CA THR A 28 3.62 0.22 -13.27
C THR A 28 2.56 -0.68 -13.91
N TYR A 29 2.19 -1.82 -13.30
CA TYR A 29 1.17 -2.72 -13.87
C TYR A 29 -0.28 -2.35 -13.49
N MET A 30 -0.48 -1.48 -12.50
CA MET A 30 -1.81 -1.01 -12.10
C MET A 30 -2.27 0.18 -12.95
N ASP A 31 -1.36 1.07 -13.34
CA ASP A 31 -1.71 2.37 -13.95
C ASP A 31 -0.91 2.71 -15.22
N GLN A 32 0.42 2.56 -15.21
CA GLN A 32 1.27 2.99 -16.36
C GLN A 32 1.16 2.05 -17.57
N TYR A 33 1.15 0.74 -17.32
CA TYR A 33 0.94 -0.33 -18.30
C TYR A 33 -0.10 -1.30 -17.72
N PRO A 34 -1.39 -0.92 -17.75
CA PRO A 34 -2.47 -1.65 -17.08
C PRO A 34 -2.54 -3.11 -17.49
N HIS A 35 -2.19 -4.01 -16.58
CA HIS A 35 -2.37 -5.45 -16.77
C HIS A 35 -3.75 -5.88 -16.29
N ILE A 36 -4.43 -6.76 -17.05
CA ILE A 36 -5.80 -7.19 -16.78
C ILE A 36 -6.02 -7.69 -15.35
N HIS A 37 -5.04 -8.39 -14.79
CA HIS A 37 -5.07 -8.91 -13.42
C HIS A 37 -5.26 -7.82 -12.35
N PHE A 38 -4.74 -6.61 -12.57
CA PHE A 38 -4.91 -5.49 -11.64
C PHE A 38 -6.13 -4.62 -11.96
N GLN A 39 -6.76 -4.81 -13.12
CA GLN A 39 -7.97 -4.09 -13.51
C GLN A 39 -9.23 -4.79 -13.00
N ASP A 40 -9.20 -6.11 -12.85
CA ASP A 40 -10.24 -6.91 -12.20
C ASP A 40 -9.87 -7.16 -10.73
N LEU A 41 -10.43 -6.32 -9.85
CA LEU A 41 -10.24 -6.41 -8.40
C LEU A 41 -11.50 -6.92 -7.68
N SER A 42 -12.42 -7.56 -8.39
CA SER A 42 -13.67 -8.09 -7.83
C SER A 42 -13.45 -9.06 -6.66
N GLY A 43 -12.34 -9.79 -6.67
CA GLY A 43 -11.94 -10.74 -5.61
C GLY A 43 -10.97 -10.18 -4.57
N PHE A 44 -10.63 -8.89 -4.59
CA PHE A 44 -9.61 -8.33 -3.70
C PHE A 44 -10.10 -8.27 -2.25
N LYS A 45 -9.32 -8.84 -1.32
CA LYS A 45 -9.72 -8.97 0.09
C LYS A 45 -8.68 -8.48 1.09
N LEU A 46 -7.42 -8.38 0.69
CA LEU A 46 -6.31 -8.22 1.61
C LEU A 46 -5.22 -7.32 1.02
N LEU A 47 -4.87 -6.28 1.76
CA LEU A 47 -3.69 -5.46 1.54
C LEU A 47 -2.74 -5.64 2.73
N VAL A 48 -1.48 -5.97 2.43
CA VAL A 48 -0.41 -6.01 3.44
C VAL A 48 0.65 -4.98 3.06
N ILE A 49 0.99 -4.12 4.01
CA ILE A 49 2.04 -3.11 3.86
C ILE A 49 3.15 -3.46 4.86
N ASP A 50 4.27 -3.95 4.34
CA ASP A 50 5.46 -4.30 5.14
C ASP A 50 6.52 -3.20 5.04
N GLU A 51 7.45 -3.14 5.99
CA GLU A 51 8.50 -2.13 6.09
C GLU A 51 7.97 -0.69 5.96
N VAL A 52 6.85 -0.36 6.61
CA VAL A 52 6.23 0.97 6.48
C VAL A 52 7.18 2.11 6.79
N ASP A 53 8.09 1.93 7.74
CA ASP A 53 9.14 2.87 8.09
C ASP A 53 10.05 3.21 6.91
N ARG A 54 10.32 2.28 6.00
CA ARG A 54 11.08 2.52 4.76
C ARG A 54 10.22 3.11 3.65
N MET A 55 8.92 2.81 3.65
CA MET A 55 7.96 3.42 2.73
C MET A 55 7.72 4.92 3.01
N THR A 56 8.36 5.50 4.03
CA THR A 56 8.31 6.93 4.36
C THR A 56 9.31 7.78 3.58
N GLU A 57 10.27 7.14 2.92
CA GLU A 57 11.16 7.81 1.99
C GLU A 57 10.34 8.39 0.82
N GLN A 58 10.61 9.65 0.45
CA GLN A 58 9.73 10.45 -0.43
C GLN A 58 9.29 9.74 -1.73
N GLY A 59 10.16 8.92 -2.34
CA GLY A 59 9.85 8.19 -3.57
C GLY A 59 8.85 7.03 -3.39
N HIS A 60 8.92 6.32 -2.26
CA HIS A 60 8.09 5.14 -2.00
C HIS A 60 6.70 5.51 -1.48
N PHE A 61 6.61 6.55 -0.67
CA PHE A 61 5.33 6.99 -0.10
C PHE A 61 4.34 7.40 -1.18
N PHE A 62 4.80 8.13 -2.21
CA PHE A 62 3.95 8.57 -3.31
C PHE A 62 3.34 7.40 -4.08
N GLN A 63 4.17 6.39 -4.39
CA GLN A 63 3.73 5.18 -5.11
C GLN A 63 2.73 4.38 -4.28
N LEU A 64 2.98 4.23 -2.97
CA LEU A 64 2.05 3.57 -2.06
C LEU A 64 0.70 4.29 -2.00
N LYS A 65 0.73 5.63 -1.91
CA LYS A 65 -0.48 6.46 -1.91
C LYS A 65 -1.30 6.21 -3.18
N ASN A 66 -0.66 6.21 -4.35
CA ASN A 66 -1.34 5.98 -5.63
C ASN A 66 -1.97 4.60 -5.71
N ILE A 67 -1.27 3.56 -5.25
CA ILE A 67 -1.82 2.19 -5.16
C ILE A 67 -3.08 2.18 -4.31
N ILE A 68 -3.02 2.73 -3.10
CA ILE A 68 -4.16 2.73 -2.19
C ILE A 68 -5.34 3.54 -2.77
N ASP A 69 -5.10 4.70 -3.38
CA ASP A 69 -6.14 5.50 -4.04
C ASP A 69 -6.79 4.75 -5.21
N PHE A 70 -6.00 4.03 -6.01
CA PHE A 70 -6.50 3.18 -7.08
C PHE A 70 -7.41 2.06 -6.54
N LEU A 71 -6.97 1.37 -5.48
CA LEU A 71 -7.75 0.30 -4.84
C LEU A 71 -9.10 0.84 -4.32
N LYS A 72 -9.11 2.01 -3.68
CA LYS A 72 -10.35 2.66 -3.22
C LYS A 72 -11.34 2.95 -4.35
N LYS A 73 -10.84 3.46 -5.48
CA LYS A 73 -11.68 3.80 -6.62
C LYS A 73 -12.29 2.57 -7.29
N LYS A 74 -11.58 1.44 -7.27
CA LYS A 74 -11.96 0.20 -7.98
C LYS A 74 -12.77 -0.77 -7.13
N ILE A 75 -12.57 -0.77 -5.82
CA ILE A 75 -13.18 -1.76 -4.92
C ILE A 75 -14.35 -1.09 -4.19
N ASN A 76 -15.57 -1.48 -4.53
CA ASN A 76 -16.81 -0.99 -3.91
C ASN A 76 -17.15 -1.70 -2.59
N GLY A 77 -16.15 -2.09 -1.80
CA GLY A 77 -16.37 -2.89 -0.59
C GLY A 77 -15.17 -2.92 0.34
N ASN A 78 -15.36 -3.55 1.49
CA ASN A 78 -14.33 -3.64 2.52
C ASN A 78 -13.28 -4.69 2.16
N TYR A 79 -12.01 -4.31 2.28
CA TYR A 79 -10.89 -5.23 2.30
C TYR A 79 -10.08 -5.03 3.59
N LEU A 80 -9.46 -6.11 4.04
CA LEU A 80 -8.64 -6.09 5.25
C LEU A 80 -7.27 -5.49 4.93
N THR A 81 -6.78 -4.63 5.82
CA THR A 81 -5.44 -4.03 5.68
C THR A 81 -4.61 -4.36 6.91
N TYR A 82 -3.43 -4.96 6.69
CA TYR A 82 -2.40 -5.16 7.71
C TYR A 82 -1.19 -4.29 7.42
N ILE A 83 -0.61 -3.75 8.49
CA ILE A 83 0.53 -2.86 8.42
C ILE A 83 1.60 -3.37 9.38
N PHE A 84 2.80 -3.57 8.85
CA PHE A 84 3.97 -4.05 9.58
C PHE A 84 5.11 -3.04 9.46
N SER A 85 5.87 -2.89 10.54
CA SER A 85 7.08 -2.07 10.58
C SER A 85 8.03 -2.61 11.63
N ALA A 86 9.32 -2.60 11.30
CA ALA A 86 10.37 -3.07 12.20
C ALA A 86 10.69 -2.05 13.30
N THR A 87 10.65 -0.75 12.99
CA THR A 87 11.11 0.29 13.91
C THR A 87 10.00 0.95 14.72
N LEU A 88 8.74 0.56 14.51
CA LEU A 88 7.66 0.98 15.40
C LEU A 88 7.58 0.15 16.66
N SER A 89 8.53 0.46 17.54
CA SER A 89 8.19 0.48 18.96
C SER A 89 7.16 1.60 19.17
N VAL A 90 5.99 1.26 19.71
CA VAL A 90 5.04 2.24 20.26
C VAL A 90 5.85 3.11 21.23
N LYS A 91 6.30 4.29 20.80
CA LYS A 91 6.89 5.28 21.70
C LYS A 91 5.77 5.67 22.63
N LYS A 92 5.70 5.01 23.78
CA LYS A 92 4.85 5.37 24.91
C LYS A 92 5.11 6.85 25.15
N GLN A 93 4.17 7.71 24.74
CA GLN A 93 4.26 9.15 24.94
C GLN A 93 4.09 9.41 26.43
N ASN A 94 5.16 9.19 27.20
CA ASN A 94 5.22 9.65 28.56
C ASN A 94 5.59 11.15 28.55
N SER A 95 4.55 11.95 28.78
CA SER A 95 4.55 13.22 29.51
C SER A 95 5.09 14.51 28.85
N LYS A 96 4.18 15.50 28.81
CA LYS A 96 4.37 16.92 29.19
C LYS A 96 5.02 17.95 28.24
N TYR A 97 5.42 17.62 27.01
CA TYR A 97 5.81 18.65 26.04
C TYR A 97 4.84 18.72 24.85
N LYS A 98 3.98 19.75 24.86
CA LYS A 98 3.23 20.24 23.69
C LYS A 98 4.20 20.77 22.65
N SER A 99 4.83 19.88 21.89
CA SER A 99 5.49 20.24 20.63
C SER A 99 4.46 20.09 19.50
N LYS A 100 4.39 21.11 18.63
CA LYS A 100 3.49 21.21 17.46
C LYS A 100 3.29 19.85 16.79
N LYS A 101 2.02 19.49 16.59
CA LYS A 101 1.48 18.28 15.96
C LYS A 101 2.17 17.97 14.63
N ASN A 102 3.27 17.23 14.66
CA ASN A 102 3.72 16.46 13.51
C ASN A 102 2.99 15.13 13.59
N ASP A 103 1.83 15.05 12.91
CA ASP A 103 1.09 13.80 12.73
C ASP A 103 2.09 12.73 12.29
N SER A 104 2.27 11.69 13.11
CA SER A 104 3.25 10.64 12.83
C SER A 104 2.90 9.99 11.49
N ILE A 105 3.86 9.36 10.83
CA ILE A 105 3.63 8.61 9.59
C ILE A 105 2.49 7.58 9.76
N TYR A 106 2.34 7.03 10.96
CA TYR A 106 1.24 6.16 11.32
C TYR A 106 -0.07 6.90 11.33
N ASP A 107 -0.09 8.11 11.87
CA ASP A 107 -1.28 8.95 11.78
C ASP A 107 -1.59 9.28 10.32
N LYS A 108 -0.61 9.52 9.45
CA LYS A 108 -0.85 9.77 8.02
C LYS A 108 -1.39 8.53 7.30
N ILE A 109 -0.75 7.38 7.45
CA ILE A 109 -1.14 6.12 6.80
C ILE A 109 -2.45 5.59 7.40
N SER A 110 -2.58 5.59 8.73
CA SER A 110 -3.80 5.17 9.43
C SER A 110 -4.95 6.11 9.16
N LYS A 111 -4.73 7.44 9.09
CA LYS A 111 -5.76 8.41 8.67
C LYS A 111 -6.15 8.19 7.22
N PHE A 112 -5.19 7.89 6.35
CA PHE A 112 -5.46 7.61 4.95
C PHE A 112 -6.25 6.31 4.74
N ILE A 113 -5.98 5.30 5.55
CA ILE A 113 -6.71 4.02 5.58
C ILE A 113 -8.05 4.16 6.33
N SER A 114 -8.14 4.98 7.39
CA SER A 114 -9.36 5.14 8.18
C SER A 114 -10.37 6.09 7.52
N MET A 115 -9.92 7.16 6.85
CA MET A 115 -10.75 7.95 5.93
C MET A 115 -11.30 7.10 4.77
N SER A 116 -10.73 5.92 4.53
CA SER A 116 -11.23 4.97 3.53
C SER A 116 -12.40 4.10 3.99
N LYS A 117 -12.72 4.04 5.28
CA LYS A 117 -13.72 3.10 5.85
C LYS A 117 -15.10 3.72 6.09
N ASN A 118 -15.29 5.01 5.77
CA ASN A 118 -16.48 5.78 6.14
C ASN A 118 -17.49 6.01 4.99
N PHE A 119 -17.58 5.10 4.02
CA PHE A 119 -18.67 5.05 3.04
C PHE A 119 -19.04 3.60 2.74
#